data_AF-A0A7S1RIM8-F1
#
_entry.id   AF-A0A7S1RIM8-F1
#
_cell.length_a   1.000
_cell.length_b   1.000
_cell.length_c   1.000
_cell.angle_alpha   90.00
_cell.angle_beta   90.00
_cell.angle_gamma   90.00
#
_symmetry.space_group_name_H-M   'P 1'
#
loop_
_entity.id
_entity.type
_entity.pdbx_description
1 polymer ?
#
loop_
_entity_poly.entity_id
_entity_poly.type
_entity_poly.pdbx_seq_one_letter_code
_entity_poly.pdbx_strand_id
1 'polypeptide(L)'
;DELIGSSSSSRPAPGGIAGLGFMAPAQKEASLFERLKGELKDTFVSYLCASMPESLLKKYQPDDLIGCLQLLLAELRKCIKEHSLEDVDDEEPTSLAEDLHKQFPNDWLPHLQCATPWSLRQRYDLPELIDTLQGLGQTCFDRLTEELGPIAMWASESSPLRKPPAEPPAPIVSMQPDSPSQGSTS
;
A
#
# COMPACT_ATOMS: atom_id res chain seq x y z
N ASP A 1 -56.28 -12.15 -25.01
CA ASP A 1 -56.76 -11.31 -26.11
C ASP A 1 -55.81 -10.12 -26.18
N GLU A 2 -55.09 -10.01 -27.31
CA GLU A 2 -54.23 -8.92 -27.79
C GLU A 2 -53.08 -8.37 -26.89
N LEU A 3 -51.84 -8.13 -27.32
CA LEU A 3 -51.19 -8.22 -28.64
C LEU A 3 -49.66 -8.20 -28.41
N ILE A 4 -48.98 -9.17 -29.00
CA ILE A 4 -47.53 -9.21 -29.21
C ILE A 4 -47.17 -8.25 -30.36
N GLY A 5 -46.31 -7.27 -30.10
CA GLY A 5 -45.77 -6.36 -31.11
C GLY A 5 -44.31 -6.71 -31.45
N SER A 6 -44.11 -7.49 -32.51
CA SER A 6 -42.81 -7.66 -33.18
C SER A 6 -42.69 -6.67 -34.34
N SER A 7 -41.52 -6.03 -34.49
CA SER A 7 -40.95 -5.53 -35.76
C SER A 7 -39.53 -5.00 -35.46
N SER A 8 -38.48 -5.69 -35.91
CA SER A 8 -37.85 -5.62 -37.24
C SER A 8 -36.85 -4.46 -37.39
N SER A 9 -35.59 -4.86 -37.24
CA SER A 9 -34.37 -4.51 -37.99
C SER A 9 -34.45 -3.36 -39.02
N SER A 10 -33.53 -2.40 -38.91
CA SER A 10 -32.93 -1.72 -40.06
C SER A 10 -31.54 -1.18 -39.69
N ARG A 11 -30.51 -1.73 -40.33
CA ARG A 11 -29.17 -1.13 -40.43
C ARG A 11 -29.23 0.13 -41.32
N PRO A 12 -28.31 1.08 -41.10
CA PRO A 12 -27.37 1.39 -42.18
C PRO A 12 -25.92 1.44 -41.69
N ALA A 13 -25.01 1.04 -42.59
CA ALA A 13 -23.55 1.23 -42.50
C ALA A 13 -23.15 2.57 -43.17
N PRO A 14 -21.86 2.81 -43.48
CA PRO A 14 -20.74 3.18 -42.59
C PRO A 14 -20.20 4.58 -42.95
N GLY A 15 -19.52 5.27 -42.01
CA GLY A 15 -18.75 6.47 -42.35
C GLY A 15 -18.49 7.39 -41.16
N GLY A 16 -17.23 7.47 -40.73
CA GLY A 16 -16.80 8.40 -39.69
C GLY A 16 -15.50 7.98 -39.02
N ILE A 17 -14.40 8.08 -39.77
CA ILE A 17 -13.04 8.14 -39.22
C ILE A 17 -12.85 9.44 -38.42
N ALA A 18 -11.85 9.43 -37.53
CA ALA A 18 -11.37 10.53 -36.69
C ALA A 18 -12.04 10.69 -35.32
N GLY A 19 -11.73 9.72 -34.46
CA GLY A 19 -11.66 9.93 -33.03
C GLY A 19 -10.55 9.04 -32.47
N LEU A 20 -9.32 9.55 -32.45
CA LEU A 20 -8.23 9.04 -31.60
C LEU A 20 -8.65 9.23 -30.14
N GLY A 21 -9.62 8.43 -29.70
CA GLY A 21 -9.91 8.18 -28.30
C GLY A 21 -8.86 7.21 -27.82
N PHE A 22 -7.77 7.79 -27.32
CA PHE A 22 -6.76 7.13 -26.51
C PHE A 22 -7.39 5.96 -25.73
N MET A 23 -6.95 4.74 -26.03
CA MET A 23 -7.09 3.63 -25.08
C MET A 23 -6.28 4.04 -23.85
N ALA A 24 -6.91 4.72 -22.90
CA ALA A 24 -6.43 4.71 -21.54
C ALA A 24 -6.90 3.37 -20.97
N PRO A 25 -6.00 2.39 -20.74
CA PRO A 25 -6.37 1.27 -19.88
C PRO A 25 -6.78 1.88 -18.54
N ALA A 26 -7.90 1.40 -18.00
CA ALA A 26 -8.36 1.73 -16.66
C ALA A 26 -7.16 1.76 -15.71
N GLN A 27 -6.78 2.97 -15.26
CA GLN A 27 -5.90 3.11 -14.13
C GLN A 27 -6.68 2.55 -12.95
N LYS A 28 -6.43 1.26 -12.68
CA LYS A 28 -6.75 0.57 -11.45
C LYS A 28 -6.32 1.54 -10.34
N GLU A 29 -7.27 2.10 -9.59
CA GLU A 29 -6.93 2.99 -8.48
C GLU A 29 -5.87 2.28 -7.65
N ALA A 30 -4.67 2.87 -7.58
CA ALA A 30 -3.59 2.30 -6.81
C ALA A 30 -4.12 2.12 -5.38
N SER A 31 -3.98 0.91 -4.83
CA SER A 31 -4.42 0.64 -3.46
C SER A 31 -3.82 1.69 -2.52
N LEU A 32 -4.52 2.02 -1.42
CA LEU A 32 -4.07 3.05 -0.47
C LEU A 32 -2.59 2.85 -0.08
N PHE A 33 -2.19 1.59 0.05
CA PHE A 33 -0.81 1.18 0.29
C PHE A 33 0.18 1.71 -0.76
N GLU A 34 -0.07 1.46 -2.06
CA GLU A 34 0.81 1.92 -3.15
C GLU A 34 0.84 3.45 -3.24
N ARG A 35 -0.31 4.10 -2.99
CA ARG A 35 -0.39 5.56 -2.98
C ARG A 35 0.45 6.17 -1.85
N LEU A 36 0.31 5.66 -0.62
CA LEU A 36 1.07 6.14 0.54
C LEU A 36 2.55 5.85 0.41
N LYS A 37 2.91 4.66 -0.09
CA LYS A 37 4.29 4.29 -0.37
C LYS A 37 4.95 5.25 -1.37
N GLY A 38 4.23 5.65 -2.42
CA GLY A 38 4.72 6.63 -3.40
C GLY A 38 4.92 8.03 -2.81
N GLU A 39 3.96 8.49 -2.01
CA GLU A 39 3.96 9.82 -1.40
C GLU A 39 4.99 9.96 -0.26
N LEU A 40 5.01 8.98 0.66
CA LEU A 40 5.77 9.02 1.91
C LEU A 40 7.06 8.22 1.86
N LYS A 41 7.31 7.46 0.79
CA LYS A 41 8.62 6.88 0.54
C LYS A 41 9.07 5.96 1.68
N ASP A 42 10.24 6.17 2.28
CA ASP A 42 10.77 5.27 3.32
C ASP A 42 10.09 5.48 4.68
N THR A 43 9.37 6.60 4.86
CA THR A 43 8.68 6.91 6.11
C THR A 43 7.23 6.44 6.14
N PHE A 44 6.76 5.74 5.09
CA PHE A 44 5.36 5.32 5.00
C PHE A 44 4.97 4.35 6.12
N VAL A 45 5.86 3.43 6.52
CA VAL A 45 5.62 2.49 7.62
C VAL A 45 5.51 3.25 8.93
N SER A 46 6.51 4.09 9.25
CA SER A 46 6.51 4.90 10.47
C SER A 46 5.32 5.86 10.52
N TYR A 47 4.91 6.43 9.38
CA TYR A 47 3.70 7.26 9.30
C TYR A 47 2.44 6.46 9.62
N LEU A 48 2.29 5.27 9.02
CA LEU A 48 1.12 4.42 9.25
C LEU A 48 1.06 3.90 10.68
N CYS A 49 2.19 3.58 11.32
CA CYS A 49 2.20 3.03 12.67
C CYS A 49 2.20 4.10 13.78
N ALA A 50 2.80 5.29 13.56
CA ALA A 50 2.90 6.33 14.59
C ALA A 50 1.81 7.43 14.51
N SER A 51 0.97 7.43 13.46
CA SER A 51 -0.12 8.41 13.34
C SER A 51 -1.28 8.07 14.26
N MET A 52 -1.93 9.09 14.83
CA MET A 52 -3.18 8.88 15.58
C MET A 52 -4.28 8.26 14.70
N PRO A 53 -5.00 7.22 15.16
CA PRO A 53 -6.10 6.59 14.40
C PRO A 53 -7.12 7.59 13.85
N GLU A 54 -7.54 8.55 14.67
CA GLU A 54 -8.53 9.57 14.31
C GLU A 54 -8.05 10.49 13.17
N SER A 55 -6.75 10.74 13.10
CA SER A 55 -6.16 11.58 12.05
C SER A 55 -6.15 10.84 10.70
N LEU A 56 -5.92 9.53 10.72
CA LEU A 56 -5.97 8.68 9.53
C LEU A 56 -7.40 8.52 9.04
N LEU A 57 -8.35 8.31 9.96
CA LEU A 57 -9.79 8.20 9.65
C LEU A 57 -10.40 9.45 9.04
N LYS A 58 -9.82 10.63 9.30
CA LYS A 58 -10.23 11.89 8.63
C LYS A 58 -9.73 11.98 7.19
N LYS A 59 -8.67 11.25 6.83
CA LYS A 59 -8.01 11.34 5.52
C LYS A 59 -8.33 10.18 4.58
N TYR A 60 -8.61 9.00 5.13
CA TYR A 60 -8.73 7.76 4.37
C TYR A 60 -10.04 7.05 4.66
N GLN A 61 -10.55 6.31 3.68
CA GLN A 61 -11.71 5.46 3.89
C GLN A 61 -11.36 4.35 4.89
N PRO A 62 -12.24 4.03 5.86
CA PRO A 62 -11.93 3.05 6.90
C PRO A 62 -11.52 1.68 6.35
N ASP A 63 -12.24 1.18 5.36
CA ASP A 63 -12.03 -0.16 4.82
C ASP A 63 -10.69 -0.24 4.06
N ASP A 64 -10.33 0.83 3.33
CA ASP A 64 -9.01 0.96 2.67
C ASP A 64 -7.88 1.06 3.69
N LEU A 65 -8.10 1.78 4.79
CA LEU A 65 -7.12 1.95 5.86
C LEU A 65 -6.86 0.64 6.61
N ILE A 66 -7.92 -0.08 6.98
CA ILE A 66 -7.81 -1.40 7.60
C ILE A 66 -7.08 -2.36 6.65
N GLY A 67 -7.48 -2.41 5.37
CA GLY A 67 -6.81 -3.26 4.39
C GLY A 67 -5.33 -2.92 4.19
N CYS A 68 -4.99 -1.63 4.22
CA CYS A 68 -3.61 -1.15 4.15
C CYS A 68 -2.78 -1.62 5.36
N LEU A 69 -3.31 -1.48 6.57
CA LEU A 69 -2.65 -1.89 7.81
C LEU A 69 -2.53 -3.42 7.91
N GLN A 70 -3.55 -4.17 7.47
CA GLN A 70 -3.49 -5.64 7.38
C GLN A 70 -2.39 -6.10 6.41
N LEU A 71 -2.27 -5.47 5.24
CA LEU A 71 -1.22 -5.78 4.28
C LEU A 71 0.17 -5.47 4.86
N LEU A 72 0.33 -4.31 5.50
CA LEU A 72 1.56 -3.91 6.16
C LEU A 72 1.96 -4.93 7.23
N LEU A 73 1.04 -5.27 8.13
CA LEU A 73 1.28 -6.23 9.19
C LEU A 73 1.63 -7.62 8.65
N ALA A 74 0.94 -8.08 7.60
CA ALA A 74 1.24 -9.37 6.97
C ALA A 74 2.67 -9.42 6.42
N GLU A 75 3.13 -8.35 5.76
CA GLU A 75 4.48 -8.28 5.21
C GLU A 75 5.55 -8.14 6.29
N LEU A 76 5.32 -7.33 7.32
CA LEU A 76 6.24 -7.21 8.45
C LEU A 76 6.42 -8.55 9.17
N ARG A 77 5.32 -9.26 9.42
CA ARG A 77 5.36 -10.57 10.08
C ARG A 77 5.97 -11.65 9.21
N LYS A 78 5.81 -11.56 7.89
CA LYS A 78 6.54 -12.41 6.95
C LYS A 78 8.04 -12.19 7.09
N CYS A 79 8.51 -10.94 7.14
CA CYS A 79 9.92 -10.64 7.37
C CYS A 79 10.42 -11.15 8.73
N ILE A 80 9.63 -10.98 9.80
CA ILE A 80 9.95 -11.54 11.13
C ILE A 80 10.19 -13.06 11.05
N LYS A 81 9.30 -13.81 10.38
CA LYS A 81 9.43 -15.26 10.18
C LYS A 81 10.65 -15.62 9.32
N GLU A 82 10.89 -14.88 8.24
CA GLU A 82 12.04 -15.09 7.36
C GLU A 82 13.38 -14.92 8.11
N HIS A 83 13.43 -14.03 9.10
CA HIS A 83 14.62 -13.76 9.92
C HIS A 83 14.62 -14.48 11.28
N SER A 84 13.64 -15.36 11.54
CA SER A 84 13.52 -16.13 12.79
C SER A 84 13.42 -15.28 14.08
N LEU A 85 12.74 -14.12 14.00
CA LEU A 85 12.52 -13.18 15.12
C LEU A 85 11.12 -13.36 15.75
N GLU A 86 10.64 -14.60 15.86
CA GLU A 86 9.27 -14.93 16.27
C GLU A 86 8.98 -14.66 17.77
N ASP A 87 9.96 -14.09 18.50
CA ASP A 87 9.80 -13.62 19.88
C ASP A 87 8.88 -12.41 20.04
N VAL A 88 8.42 -11.82 18.94
CA VAL A 88 7.56 -10.61 18.90
C VAL A 88 6.06 -10.92 19.13
N ASP A 89 5.69 -12.18 19.25
CA ASP A 89 4.30 -12.61 19.44
C ASP A 89 3.70 -12.27 20.83
N ASP A 90 4.54 -11.93 21.81
CA ASP A 90 4.18 -11.66 23.22
C ASP A 90 4.13 -10.16 23.59
N GLU A 91 3.69 -9.27 22.70
CA GLU A 91 3.60 -7.83 23.03
C GLU A 91 2.36 -7.46 23.88
N GLU A 92 2.44 -6.36 24.64
CA GLU A 92 1.36 -5.77 25.44
C GLU A 92 0.09 -5.58 24.59
N PRO A 93 -0.92 -6.43 24.77
CA PRO A 93 -2.13 -6.35 23.97
C PRO A 93 -2.89 -5.07 24.31
N THR A 94 -3.31 -4.32 23.29
CA THR A 94 -4.41 -3.36 23.42
C THR A 94 -5.64 -4.07 24.01
N SER A 95 -6.58 -3.32 24.59
CA SER A 95 -7.82 -3.91 25.15
C SER A 95 -8.52 -4.84 24.15
N LEU A 96 -8.62 -4.43 22.87
CA LEU A 96 -9.12 -5.27 21.79
C LEU A 96 -8.28 -6.53 21.56
N ALA A 97 -6.95 -6.45 21.56
CA ALA A 97 -6.10 -7.63 21.44
C ALA A 97 -6.33 -8.60 22.60
N GLU A 98 -6.49 -8.13 23.84
CA GLU A 98 -6.83 -8.97 24.99
C GLU A 98 -8.17 -9.67 24.81
N ASP A 99 -9.20 -8.94 24.36
CA ASP A 99 -10.51 -9.50 24.08
C ASP A 99 -10.49 -10.53 22.93
N LEU A 100 -9.66 -10.30 21.92
CA LEU A 100 -9.46 -11.25 20.82
C LEU A 100 -8.72 -12.50 21.28
N HIS A 101 -7.71 -12.38 22.13
CA HIS A 101 -7.04 -13.52 22.76
C HIS A 101 -8.03 -14.37 23.58
N LYS A 102 -8.96 -13.75 24.31
CA LYS A 102 -10.00 -14.47 25.05
C LYS A 102 -10.98 -15.20 24.12
N GLN A 103 -11.32 -14.60 22.98
CA GLN A 103 -12.29 -15.18 22.02
C GLN A 103 -11.66 -16.22 21.10
N PHE A 104 -10.39 -16.03 20.72
CA PHE A 104 -9.66 -16.83 19.73
C PHE A 104 -8.24 -17.16 20.23
N PRO A 105 -8.10 -17.96 21.30
CA PRO A 105 -6.83 -18.16 22.00
C PRO A 105 -5.67 -18.67 21.13
N ASN A 106 -5.95 -19.35 20.02
CA ASN A 106 -4.92 -19.86 19.10
C ASN A 106 -4.95 -19.17 17.71
N ASP A 107 -5.95 -18.34 17.42
CA ASP A 107 -6.24 -17.86 16.06
C ASP A 107 -6.61 -16.37 15.99
N TRP A 108 -6.40 -15.61 17.07
CA TRP A 108 -6.77 -14.20 17.15
C TRP A 108 -6.04 -13.32 16.10
N LEU A 109 -4.78 -13.61 15.84
CA LEU A 109 -3.99 -12.87 14.87
C LEU A 109 -4.38 -13.21 13.41
N PRO A 110 -4.49 -14.50 12.99
CA PRO A 110 -5.09 -14.84 11.71
C PRO A 110 -6.47 -14.21 11.52
N HIS A 111 -7.27 -14.10 12.58
CA HIS A 111 -8.56 -13.42 12.53
C HIS A 111 -8.40 -11.94 12.13
N LEU A 112 -7.47 -11.21 12.73
CA LEU A 112 -7.19 -9.81 12.37
C LEU A 112 -6.57 -9.66 10.98
N GLN A 113 -5.72 -10.58 10.53
CA GLN A 113 -5.00 -10.45 9.26
C GLN A 113 -5.80 -10.91 8.04
N CYS A 114 -6.65 -11.93 8.20
CA CYS A 114 -7.34 -12.57 7.08
C CYS A 114 -8.82 -12.19 6.96
N ALA A 115 -9.42 -11.60 8.01
CA ALA A 115 -10.79 -11.12 7.91
C ALA A 115 -10.88 -9.94 6.93
N THR A 116 -12.00 -9.85 6.22
CA THR A 116 -12.25 -8.71 5.32
C THR A 116 -12.35 -7.41 6.14
N PRO A 117 -11.81 -6.27 5.66
CA PRO A 117 -11.90 -4.98 6.33
C PRO A 117 -13.32 -4.60 6.77
N TRP A 118 -14.29 -4.82 5.89
CA TRP A 118 -15.70 -4.58 6.18
C TRP A 118 -16.19 -5.38 7.39
N SER A 119 -15.88 -6.68 7.47
CA SER A 119 -16.29 -7.54 8.57
C SER A 119 -15.67 -7.11 9.91
N LEU A 120 -14.40 -6.70 9.91
CA LEU A 120 -13.75 -6.21 11.13
C LEU A 120 -14.37 -4.91 11.60
N ARG A 121 -14.63 -3.97 10.68
CA ARG A 121 -15.29 -2.69 10.99
C ARG A 121 -16.69 -2.86 11.59
N GLN A 122 -17.43 -3.90 11.18
CA GLN A 122 -18.76 -4.16 11.76
C GLN A 122 -18.71 -4.76 13.16
N ARG A 123 -17.58 -5.39 13.55
CA ARG A 123 -17.45 -6.16 14.79
C ARG A 123 -16.72 -5.43 15.91
N TYR A 124 -15.83 -4.52 15.55
CA TYR A 124 -14.91 -3.86 16.49
C TYR A 124 -15.06 -2.35 16.43
N ASP A 125 -14.70 -1.69 17.53
CA ASP A 125 -14.54 -0.24 17.51
C ASP A 125 -13.41 0.12 16.53
N LEU A 126 -13.70 1.08 15.66
CA LEU A 126 -12.84 1.37 14.51
C LEU A 126 -11.50 2.03 14.92
N PRO A 127 -11.50 3.09 15.75
CA PRO A 127 -10.27 3.61 16.34
C PRO A 127 -9.44 2.54 17.06
N GLU A 128 -10.07 1.72 17.89
CA GLU A 128 -9.38 0.66 18.65
C GLU A 128 -8.80 -0.43 17.74
N LEU A 129 -9.53 -0.82 16.68
CA LEU A 129 -9.04 -1.76 15.67
C LEU A 129 -7.80 -1.22 14.94
N ILE A 130 -7.83 0.06 14.56
CA ILE A 130 -6.69 0.69 13.89
C ILE A 130 -5.50 0.79 14.84
N ASP A 131 -5.72 1.24 16.07
CA ASP A 131 -4.69 1.32 17.11
C ASP A 131 -4.03 -0.05 17.35
N THR A 132 -4.83 -1.11 17.44
CA THR A 132 -4.34 -2.49 17.57
C THR A 132 -3.49 -2.92 16.39
N LEU A 133 -3.95 -2.68 15.15
CA LEU A 133 -3.18 -3.01 13.94
C LEU A 133 -1.88 -2.19 13.83
N GLN A 134 -1.92 -0.93 14.25
CA GLN A 134 -0.76 -0.04 14.27
C GLN A 134 0.26 -0.47 15.31
N GLY A 135 -0.18 -0.82 16.53
CA GLY A 135 0.68 -1.34 17.59
C GLY A 135 1.44 -2.57 17.12
N LEU A 136 0.72 -3.60 16.65
CA LEU A 136 1.33 -4.83 16.14
C LEU A 136 2.29 -4.57 14.97
N GLY A 137 1.94 -3.63 14.08
CA GLY A 137 2.81 -3.21 12.98
C GLY A 137 4.07 -2.50 13.47
N GLN A 138 3.94 -1.61 14.46
CA GLN A 138 5.03 -0.87 15.06
C GLN A 138 6.03 -1.82 15.72
N THR A 139 5.57 -2.79 16.51
CA THR A 139 6.45 -3.79 17.16
C THR A 139 7.28 -4.54 16.15
N CYS A 140 6.63 -5.06 15.11
CA CYS A 140 7.32 -5.85 14.09
C CYS A 140 8.36 -4.98 13.38
N PHE A 141 8.00 -3.72 13.08
CA PHE A 141 8.88 -2.78 12.42
C PHE A 141 10.08 -2.39 13.30
N ASP A 142 9.85 -2.09 14.58
CA ASP A 142 10.91 -1.74 15.53
C ASP A 142 11.85 -2.91 15.73
N ARG A 143 11.33 -4.12 15.96
CA ARG A 143 12.17 -5.32 16.11
C ARG A 143 13.07 -5.56 14.90
N LEU A 144 12.48 -5.53 13.69
CA LEU A 144 13.24 -5.69 12.45
C LEU A 144 14.30 -4.60 12.30
N THR A 145 13.97 -3.37 12.69
CA THR A 145 14.88 -2.24 12.59
C THR A 145 16.01 -2.28 13.61
N GLU A 146 15.74 -2.72 14.82
CA GLU A 146 16.72 -2.88 15.89
C GLU A 146 17.71 -4.01 15.60
N GLU A 147 17.24 -5.16 15.10
CA GLU A 147 18.08 -6.34 14.86
C GLU A 147 18.81 -6.28 13.51
N LEU A 148 18.15 -5.79 12.46
CA LEU A 148 18.64 -5.89 11.07
C LEU A 148 18.93 -4.53 10.43
N GLY A 149 18.59 -3.43 11.10
CA GLY A 149 18.79 -2.07 10.61
C GLY A 149 17.70 -1.61 9.63
N PRO A 150 18.03 -0.74 8.65
CA PRO A 150 17.00 -0.12 7.81
C PRO A 150 16.26 -1.13 6.92
N ILE A 151 15.04 -0.78 6.50
CA ILE A 151 14.14 -1.64 5.69
C ILE A 151 14.79 -2.28 4.46
N ALA A 152 15.78 -1.62 3.86
CA ALA A 152 16.52 -2.14 2.72
C ALA A 152 17.38 -3.40 3.04
N MET A 153 17.67 -3.65 4.31
CA MET A 153 18.51 -4.76 4.77
C MET A 153 17.70 -6.04 5.00
N TRP A 154 16.45 -5.91 5.45
CA TRP A 154 15.64 -7.06 5.84
C TRP A 154 14.46 -7.34 4.91
N ALA A 155 13.97 -6.34 4.17
CA ALA A 155 12.96 -6.56 3.15
C ALA A 155 13.62 -7.00 1.83
N SER A 156 13.09 -8.07 1.23
CA SER A 156 13.51 -8.54 -0.10
C SER A 156 13.26 -7.46 -1.17
N GLU A 157 14.06 -7.44 -2.24
CA GLU A 157 13.91 -6.48 -3.35
C GLU A 157 12.54 -6.55 -4.05
N SER A 158 11.88 -7.71 -3.97
CA SER A 158 10.52 -7.95 -4.44
C SER A 158 9.44 -7.58 -3.43
N SER A 159 9.80 -7.18 -2.21
CA SER A 159 8.81 -6.85 -1.17
C SER A 159 8.08 -5.55 -1.51
N PRO A 160 6.75 -5.49 -1.35
CA PRO A 160 5.97 -4.27 -1.44
C PRO A 160 6.43 -3.21 -0.42
N LEU A 161 7.22 -3.56 0.60
CA LEU A 161 7.80 -2.61 1.54
C LEU A 161 8.95 -1.79 0.93
N ARG A 162 9.66 -2.32 -0.08
CA ARG A 162 10.74 -1.59 -0.75
C ARG A 162 10.23 -0.73 -1.88
N LYS A 163 10.81 0.45 -2.01
CA LYS A 163 10.67 1.24 -3.23
C LYS A 163 11.24 0.46 -4.41
N PRO A 164 10.62 0.54 -5.59
CA PRO A 164 11.32 0.16 -6.80
C PRO A 164 12.60 1.01 -6.91
N PRO A 165 13.73 0.42 -7.38
CA PRO A 165 14.96 1.16 -7.56
C PRO A 165 14.66 2.39 -8.43
N ALA A 166 15.06 3.57 -7.94
CA ALA A 166 14.99 4.78 -8.74
C ALA A 166 15.79 4.54 -10.02
N GLU A 167 15.15 4.71 -11.18
CA GLU A 167 15.87 4.70 -12.45
C GLU A 167 17.09 5.62 -12.34
N PRO A 168 18.29 5.16 -12.74
CA PRO A 168 19.47 5.99 -12.65
C PRO A 168 19.22 7.30 -13.42
N PRO A 169 19.65 8.47 -12.89
CA PRO A 169 19.47 9.72 -13.58
C PRO A 169 20.07 9.59 -14.98
N ALA A 170 19.27 9.94 -16.00
CA ALA A 170 19.72 9.95 -17.39
C ALA A 170 21.08 10.68 -17.45
N PRO A 171 22.07 10.15 -18.19
CA PRO A 171 23.37 10.79 -18.29
C PRO A 171 23.14 12.21 -18.76
N ILE A 172 23.55 13.18 -17.92
CA ILE A 172 23.64 14.57 -18.31
C ILE A 172 24.58 14.57 -19.52
N VAL A 173 24.02 14.67 -20.72
CA VAL A 173 24.79 15.00 -21.90
C VAL A 173 25.33 16.38 -21.62
N SER A 174 26.55 16.43 -21.11
CA SER A 174 27.36 17.64 -21.03
C SER A 174 27.49 18.15 -22.46
N MET A 175 26.53 18.97 -22.89
CA MET A 175 26.68 19.81 -24.06
C MET A 175 27.81 20.78 -23.74
N GLN A 176 29.00 20.35 -24.12
CA GLN A 176 30.23 21.12 -24.17
C GLN A 176 29.94 22.41 -24.96
N PRO A 177 29.98 23.60 -24.34
CA PRO A 177 29.96 24.82 -25.12
C PRO A 177 31.29 24.89 -25.89
N ASP A 178 31.18 24.70 -27.19
CA ASP A 178 32.20 24.94 -28.19
C ASP A 178 32.88 26.29 -27.90
N SER A 179 34.18 26.23 -27.58
CA SER A 179 34.99 27.43 -27.37
C SER A 179 35.35 28.01 -28.73
N PRO A 180 34.93 29.24 -29.08
CA PRO A 180 35.48 29.91 -30.25
C PRO A 180 36.92 30.33 -29.94
N SER A 181 37.83 29.51 -30.42
CA SER A 181 39.23 29.83 -30.60
C SER A 181 39.35 30.97 -31.61
N GLN A 182 39.66 32.19 -31.16
CA GLN A 182 40.16 33.26 -32.04
C GLN A 182 41.54 33.69 -31.56
N GLY A 183 42.53 33.09 -32.23
CA GLY A 183 43.92 33.49 -32.18
C GLY A 183 44.12 34.84 -32.88
N SER A 184 45.08 35.56 -32.33
CA SER A 184 45.67 36.79 -32.84
C SER A 184 46.27 36.60 -34.24
N THR A 185 46.12 37.61 -35.11
CA THR A 185 47.14 37.96 -36.10
C THR A 185 47.17 39.46 -36.34
N SER A 186 48.36 40.03 -36.09
CA SER A 186 48.97 41.26 -36.63
C SER A 186 48.35 42.63 -36.36
#